data_AF-A0A496R7P4-F1
#
_entry.id   AF-A0A496R7P4-F1
#
_cell.length_a   1.000
_cell.length_b   1.000
_cell.length_c   1.000
_cell.angle_alpha   90.00
_cell.angle_beta   90.00
_cell.angle_gamma   90.00
#
_symmetry.space_group_name_H-M   'P 1'
#
loop_
_entity.id
_entity.type
_entity.pdbx_description
1 polymer ?
#
loop_
_entity_poly.entity_id
_entity_poly.type
_entity_poly.pdbx_seq_one_letter_code
_entity_poly.pdbx_strand_id
1 'polypeptide(L)'
;MNSIDSLYSLNIQNSSIGKTENLKNSLRSRNNRRLKDACTDFEALFIKQMLDSMRKTVDKSGLMDGGMAENIFQDMLYDKYAEKMSKTGNFGIKDILYKQLKSVY
;
A
#
# COMPACT_ATOMS: atom_id res chain seq x y z
N MET A 1 21.99 -50.64 6.62
CA MET A 1 21.29 -49.36 6.79
C MET A 1 19.82 -49.66 6.60
N ASN A 2 19.03 -49.70 7.68
CA ASN A 2 17.71 -50.33 7.68
C ASN A 2 16.68 -49.45 6.96
N SER A 3 15.74 -50.06 6.24
CA SER A 3 14.66 -49.36 5.52
C SER A 3 13.80 -48.47 6.44
N ILE A 4 13.75 -48.78 7.73
CA ILE A 4 13.05 -48.00 8.75
C ILE A 4 13.76 -46.66 9.05
N ASP A 5 15.10 -46.64 9.08
CA ASP A 5 15.89 -45.42 9.29
C ASP A 5 15.75 -44.47 8.09
N SER A 6 15.64 -45.03 6.88
CA SER A 6 15.35 -44.28 5.66
C SER A 6 13.94 -43.65 5.68
N LEU A 7 12.94 -44.34 6.23
CA LEU A 7 11.58 -43.81 6.34
C LEU A 7 11.46 -42.72 7.41
N TYR A 8 12.21 -42.84 8.51
CA TYR A 8 12.26 -41.83 9.57
C TYR A 8 12.92 -40.53 9.09
N SER A 9 14.04 -40.63 8.40
CA SER A 9 14.72 -39.47 7.80
C SER A 9 13.85 -38.76 6.74
N LEU A 10 13.13 -39.53 5.92
CA LEU A 10 12.18 -38.98 4.93
C LEU A 10 11.01 -38.22 5.58
N ASN A 11 10.46 -38.74 6.68
CA ASN A 11 9.38 -38.07 7.42
C ASN A 11 9.84 -36.77 8.09
N ILE A 12 11.04 -36.77 8.68
CA ILE A 12 11.62 -35.56 9.28
C ILE A 12 11.88 -34.49 8.20
N GLN A 13 12.37 -34.88 7.01
CA GLN A 13 12.50 -33.98 5.86
C GLN A 13 11.16 -33.44 5.37
N ASN A 14 10.11 -34.26 5.25
CA ASN A 14 8.78 -33.79 4.83
C ASN A 14 8.16 -32.80 5.83
N SER A 15 8.35 -33.01 7.13
CA SER A 15 7.85 -32.08 8.17
C SER A 15 8.55 -30.72 8.15
N SER A 16 9.84 -30.69 7.79
CA SER A 16 10.65 -29.47 7.69
C SER A 16 10.36 -28.73 6.38
N ILE A 17 10.21 -29.44 5.27
CA ILE A 17 9.75 -28.87 3.98
C ILE A 17 8.38 -28.20 4.16
N GLY A 18 7.41 -28.88 4.79
CA GLY A 18 6.09 -28.31 5.08
C GLY A 18 6.14 -27.02 5.91
N LYS A 19 7.04 -26.93 6.90
CA LYS A 19 7.26 -25.69 7.68
C LYS A 19 7.88 -24.58 6.84
N THR A 20 8.84 -24.90 5.97
CA THR A 20 9.49 -23.90 5.10
C THR A 20 8.54 -23.34 4.05
N GLU A 21 7.67 -24.14 3.46
CA GLU A 21 6.68 -23.67 2.47
C GLU A 21 5.61 -22.77 3.11
N ASN A 22 5.15 -23.11 4.32
CA ASN A 22 4.25 -22.24 5.08
C ASN A 22 4.91 -20.90 5.44
N LEU A 23 6.18 -20.91 5.82
CA LEU A 23 6.94 -19.69 6.10
C LEU A 23 7.12 -18.82 4.83
N LYS A 24 7.49 -19.43 3.70
CA LYS A 24 7.61 -18.73 2.40
C LYS A 24 6.27 -18.11 1.98
N ASN A 25 5.16 -18.82 2.13
CA ASN A 25 3.83 -18.32 1.80
C ASN A 25 3.42 -17.15 2.71
N SER A 26 3.71 -17.23 4.01
CA SER A 26 3.50 -16.13 4.96
C SER A 26 4.31 -14.89 4.58
N LEU A 27 5.59 -15.05 4.22
CA LEU A 27 6.46 -13.97 3.77
C LEU A 27 5.95 -13.34 2.47
N ARG A 28 5.57 -14.14 1.48
CA ARG A 28 4.97 -13.66 0.22
C ARG A 28 3.68 -12.87 0.48
N SER A 29 2.80 -13.37 1.34
CA SER A 29 1.56 -12.68 1.73
C SER A 29 1.85 -11.33 2.39
N ARG A 30 2.83 -11.28 3.31
CA ARG A 30 3.26 -10.04 3.97
C ARG A 30 3.84 -9.03 2.99
N ASN A 31 4.72 -9.46 2.09
CA ASN A 31 5.30 -8.60 1.06
C ASN A 31 4.21 -8.06 0.13
N ASN A 32 3.27 -8.92 -0.25
CA ASN A 32 2.15 -8.55 -1.10
C ASN A 32 1.25 -7.48 -0.45
N ARG A 33 1.00 -7.61 0.86
CA ARG A 33 0.25 -6.59 1.62
C ARG A 33 1.02 -5.27 1.65
N ARG A 34 2.30 -5.30 2.00
CA ARG A 34 3.16 -4.10 2.02
C ARG A 34 3.22 -3.39 0.67
N LEU A 35 3.28 -4.15 -0.42
CA LEU A 35 3.25 -3.58 -1.77
C LEU A 35 1.93 -2.87 -2.06
N LYS A 36 0.79 -3.47 -1.70
CA LYS A 36 -0.53 -2.84 -1.83
C LYS A 36 -0.66 -1.57 -0.99
N ASP A 37 -0.17 -1.61 0.25
CA ASP A 37 -0.20 -0.46 1.15
C ASP A 37 0.62 0.69 0.55
N ALA A 38 1.85 0.42 0.10
CA ALA A 38 2.70 1.41 -0.56
C ALA A 38 2.07 1.99 -1.84
N CYS A 39 1.40 1.16 -2.65
CA CYS A 39 0.67 1.64 -3.84
C CYS A 39 -0.52 2.53 -3.46
N THR A 40 -1.20 2.23 -2.35
CA THR A 40 -2.33 3.03 -1.84
C THR A 40 -1.85 4.38 -1.29
N ASP A 41 -0.72 4.39 -0.59
CA ASP A 41 -0.08 5.62 -0.11
C ASP A 41 0.38 6.50 -1.28
N PHE A 42 0.92 5.90 -2.34
CA PHE A 42 1.26 6.63 -3.56
C PHE A 42 0.02 7.25 -4.24
N GLU A 43 -1.08 6.50 -4.34
CA GLU A 43 -2.34 7.04 -4.88
C GLU A 43 -2.86 8.21 -4.03
N ALA A 44 -2.68 8.19 -2.69
CA ALA A 44 -3.00 9.32 -1.84
C ALA A 44 -2.16 10.56 -2.19
N LEU A 45 -0.85 10.41 -2.40
CA LEU A 45 0.01 11.53 -2.81
C LEU A 45 -0.44 12.14 -4.14
N PHE A 46 -0.81 11.30 -5.10
CA PHE A 46 -1.31 11.75 -6.39
C PHE A 46 -2.65 12.49 -6.27
N ILE A 47 -3.59 11.94 -5.48
CA ILE A 47 -4.88 12.61 -5.21
C ILE A 47 -4.64 13.96 -4.52
N LYS A 48 -3.70 14.03 -3.57
CA LYS A 48 -3.33 15.30 -2.94
C LYS A 48 -2.85 16.33 -3.97
N GLN A 49 -1.94 15.94 -4.86
CA GLN A 49 -1.46 16.83 -5.93
C GLN A 49 -2.59 17.32 -6.83
N MET A 50 -3.56 16.45 -7.13
CA MET A 50 -4.77 16.83 -7.87
C MET A 50 -5.61 17.85 -7.09
N LEU A 51 -5.89 17.60 -5.80
CA LEU A 51 -6.66 18.49 -4.93
C LEU A 51 -5.97 19.85 -4.75
N ASP A 52 -4.66 19.86 -4.57
CA ASP A 52 -3.86 21.08 -4.47
C ASP A 52 -3.93 21.89 -5.77
N SER A 53 -3.90 21.22 -6.93
CA SER A 53 -4.06 21.86 -8.23
C SER A 53 -5.46 22.45 -8.41
N MET A 54 -6.51 21.73 -7.98
CA MET A 54 -7.89 22.23 -7.99
C MET A 54 -8.08 23.41 -7.03
N ARG A 55 -7.44 23.40 -5.86
CA ARG A 55 -7.50 24.52 -4.91
C ARG A 55 -6.90 25.79 -5.51
N LYS A 56 -5.81 25.67 -6.27
CA LYS A 56 -5.15 26.81 -6.94
C LYS A 56 -6.03 27.47 -8.01
N THR A 57 -7.03 26.77 -8.56
CA THR A 57 -7.95 27.33 -9.55
C THR A 57 -9.13 28.08 -8.94
N VAL A 58 -9.31 28.03 -7.62
CA VAL A 58 -10.37 28.78 -6.93
C VAL A 58 -9.83 30.14 -6.53
N ASP A 59 -10.35 31.19 -7.17
CA ASP A 59 -10.01 32.57 -6.82
C ASP A 59 -10.38 32.86 -5.36
N LYS A 60 -9.37 33.16 -4.54
CA LYS A 60 -9.56 33.63 -3.17
C LYS A 60 -10.07 35.08 -3.21
N SER A 61 -11.37 35.28 -3.42
CA SER A 61 -11.97 36.61 -3.44
C SER A 61 -12.61 36.97 -2.09
N GLY A 62 -12.16 38.09 -1.50
CA GLY A 62 -12.84 38.84 -0.43
C GLY A 62 -12.80 38.25 0.99
N LEU A 63 -12.31 39.03 1.96
CA LEU A 63 -12.47 38.90 3.43
C LEU A 63 -12.05 37.58 4.12
N MET A 64 -11.82 36.50 3.39
CA MET A 64 -11.25 35.23 3.86
C MET A 64 -9.81 35.07 3.34
N ASP A 65 -8.96 36.05 3.62
CA ASP A 65 -7.50 35.88 3.45
C ASP A 65 -6.99 35.06 4.63
N GLY A 66 -7.37 33.78 4.60
CA GLY A 66 -7.03 32.75 5.56
C GLY A 66 -5.54 32.65 5.77
N GLY A 67 -5.07 33.33 6.82
CA GLY A 67 -3.67 33.43 7.19
C GLY A 67 -2.99 32.07 7.42
N MET A 68 -1.75 32.11 7.92
CA MET A 68 -0.90 30.90 8.04
C MET A 68 -1.61 29.71 8.71
N ALA A 69 -2.37 29.94 9.78
CA ALA A 69 -3.09 28.89 10.49
C ALA A 69 -4.16 28.19 9.61
N GLU A 70 -4.89 28.96 8.80
CA GLU A 70 -5.90 28.40 7.90
C GLU A 70 -5.23 27.59 6.78
N ASN A 71 -4.12 28.08 6.22
CA ASN A 71 -3.39 27.33 5.19
C ASN A 71 -2.87 26.00 5.73
N ILE A 72 -2.29 25.98 6.93
CA ILE A 72 -1.85 24.74 7.58
C ILE A 72 -3.02 23.80 7.81
N PHE A 73 -4.15 24.30 8.31
CA PHE A 73 -5.34 23.49 8.53
C PHE A 73 -5.91 22.91 7.22
N GLN A 74 -6.00 23.73 6.16
CA GLN A 74 -6.43 23.30 4.84
C GLN A 74 -5.50 22.22 4.28
N ASP A 75 -4.19 22.39 4.38
CA ASP A 75 -3.22 21.39 3.91
C ASP A 75 -3.42 20.04 4.63
N MET A 76 -3.54 20.06 5.96
CA MET A 76 -3.84 18.85 6.75
C MET A 76 -5.19 18.23 6.40
N LEU A 77 -6.19 19.06 6.09
CA LEU A 77 -7.51 18.60 5.66
C LEU A 77 -7.43 17.88 4.31
N TYR A 78 -6.74 18.47 3.34
CA TYR A 78 -6.53 17.86 2.02
C TYR A 78 -5.71 16.57 2.11
N ASP A 79 -4.72 16.50 3.02
CA ASP A 79 -4.01 15.25 3.32
C ASP A 79 -4.96 14.14 3.77
N LYS A 80 -5.88 14.45 4.70
CA LYS A 80 -6.87 13.48 5.20
C LYS A 80 -7.89 13.09 4.14
N TYR A 81 -8.31 14.02 3.30
CA TYR A 81 -9.17 13.72 2.16
C TYR A 81 -8.48 12.80 1.17
N ALA A 82 -7.25 13.10 0.78
CA ALA A 82 -6.48 12.27 -0.13
C ALA A 82 -6.28 10.84 0.41
N GLU A 83 -5.95 10.69 1.71
CA GLU A 83 -5.84 9.38 2.37
C GLU A 83 -7.16 8.60 2.36
N LYS A 84 -8.29 9.27 2.65
CA LYS A 84 -9.60 8.63 2.63
C LYS A 84 -10.01 8.25 1.20
N MET A 85 -9.74 9.13 0.25
CA MET A 85 -10.06 8.93 -1.17
C MET A 85 -9.19 7.84 -1.81
N SER A 86 -7.92 7.68 -1.41
CA SER A 86 -7.11 6.56 -1.92
C SER A 86 -7.59 5.21 -1.38
N LYS A 87 -8.17 5.16 -0.17
CA LYS A 87 -8.72 3.93 0.42
C LYS A 87 -10.10 3.56 -0.13
N THR A 88 -10.96 4.55 -0.35
CA THR A 88 -12.39 4.35 -0.69
C THR A 88 -12.73 4.66 -2.14
N GLY A 89 -11.99 5.58 -2.75
CA GLY A 89 -12.17 5.98 -4.14
C GLY A 89 -11.60 4.94 -5.09
N ASN A 90 -12.15 4.93 -6.29
CA ASN A 90 -11.79 3.98 -7.34
C ASN A 90 -11.04 4.68 -8.48
N PHE A 91 -9.93 5.34 -8.14
CA PHE A 91 -9.06 6.06 -9.09
C PHE A 91 -8.23 5.09 -9.96
N GLY A 92 -7.97 3.88 -9.46
CA GLY A 92 -7.37 2.77 -10.21
C GLY A 92 -5.85 2.86 -10.40
N ILE A 93 -5.20 3.92 -9.91
CA ILE A 93 -3.75 4.12 -10.04
C ILE A 93 -3.00 3.12 -9.16
N LYS A 94 -3.47 2.92 -7.92
CA LYS A 94 -2.87 1.91 -7.01
C LYS A 94 -2.91 0.51 -7.61
N ASP A 95 -3.97 0.18 -8.34
CA ASP A 95 -4.17 -1.15 -8.93
C ASP A 95 -3.26 -1.36 -10.14
N ILE A 96 -3.13 -0.34 -11.00
CA ILE A 96 -2.20 -0.36 -12.13
C ILE A 96 -0.76 -0.50 -11.60
N LEU A 97 -0.38 0.32 -10.63
CA LEU A 97 0.96 0.29 -10.05
C LEU A 97 1.25 -1.06 -9.38
N TYR A 98 0.30 -1.57 -8.60
CA TYR A 98 0.43 -2.88 -7.96
C TYR A 98 0.58 -4.01 -8.99
N LYS A 99 -0.19 -4.00 -10.09
CA LYS A 99 -0.07 -4.99 -11.17
C LYS A 99 1.31 -4.93 -11.83
N GLN A 100 1.80 -3.73 -12.14
CA GLN A 100 3.11 -3.54 -12.74
C GLN A 100 4.22 -4.05 -11.83
N LEU A 101 4.24 -3.62 -10.58
CA LEU A 101 5.28 -4.00 -9.62
C LEU A 101 5.24 -5.49 -9.27
N LYS A 102 4.04 -6.08 -9.13
CA LYS A 102 3.90 -7.52 -8.90
C LYS A 102 4.33 -8.37 -10.10
N SER A 103 4.31 -7.83 -11.32
CA SER A 103 4.83 -8.56 -12.48
C SER A 103 6.35 -8.57 -12.54
N VAL A 104 6.99 -7.58 -11.90
CA VAL A 104 8.44 -7.38 -11.88
C VAL A 104 9.12 -8.11 -10.71
N TYR A 105 8.39 -8.38 -9.62
CA TYR A 105 8.86 -9.06 -8.40
C TYR A 105 8.06 -10.31 -8.06
#